data_AF-A0A3C1HBT7-F1
#
_entry.id   AF-A0A3C1HBT7-F1
#
_cell.length_a   1.000
_cell.length_b   1.000
_cell.length_c   1.000
_cell.angle_alpha   90.00
_cell.angle_beta   90.00
_cell.angle_gamma   90.00
#
_symmetry.space_group_name_H-M   'P 1'
#
loop_
_entity.id
_entity.type
_entity.pdbx_description
1 polymer ?
#
loop_
_entity_poly.entity_id
_entity_poly.type
_entity_poly.pdbx_seq_one_letter_code
_entity_poly.pdbx_strand_id
1 'polypeptide(L)'
;MNLEQLHKKLIGAARLQPPDTGVPYAFEQRILARLRRSPVVADPWFEWARSLWRASVPCIAVLVLMAGWSWHSGGLGSSLSHEPGFSAEDLELAVLDAVDTPEGAEEDL
;
A
#
# COMPACT_ATOMS: atom_id res chain seq x y z
N MET A 1 -11.88 -42.95 28.44
CA MET A 1 -10.87 -42.16 29.19
C MET A 1 -11.43 -40.75 29.39
N ASN A 2 -11.31 -40.19 30.59
CA ASN A 2 -11.90 -38.89 30.93
C ASN A 2 -10.89 -37.76 30.64
N LEU A 3 -11.09 -37.04 29.53
CA LEU A 3 -10.15 -36.03 29.01
C LEU A 3 -9.93 -34.86 29.98
N GLU A 4 -10.99 -34.44 30.67
CA GLU A 4 -10.96 -33.39 31.69
C GLU A 4 -9.99 -33.70 32.84
N GLN A 5 -10.01 -34.94 33.33
CA GLN A 5 -9.12 -35.39 34.39
C GLN A 5 -7.67 -35.46 33.93
N LEU A 6 -7.43 -35.85 32.67
CA LEU A 6 -6.09 -35.89 32.09
C LEU A 6 -5.52 -34.47 31.91
N HIS A 7 -6.35 -33.54 31.42
CA HIS A 7 -5.98 -32.13 31.27
C HIS A 7 -5.59 -31.50 32.62
N LYS A 8 -6.42 -31.68 33.66
CA LYS A 8 -6.11 -31.18 35.01
C LYS A 8 -4.81 -31.74 35.58
N LYS A 9 -4.54 -33.04 35.36
CA LYS A 9 -3.28 -33.68 35.78
C LYS A 9 -2.07 -33.14 35.01
N LEU A 10 -2.20 -32.93 33.70
CA LEU A 10 -1.12 -32.35 32.89
C LEU A 10 -0.80 -30.92 33.30
N ILE A 11 -1.82 -30.08 33.53
CA ILE A 11 -1.60 -28.70 34.00
C ILE A 11 -0.98 -28.69 35.39
N GLY A 12 -1.43 -29.57 36.29
CA GLY A 12 -0.81 -29.72 37.61
C GLY A 12 0.67 -30.09 37.52
N ALA A 13 1.01 -31.06 36.68
CA ALA A 13 2.41 -31.48 36.48
C ALA A 13 3.26 -30.38 35.82
N ALA A 14 2.72 -29.67 34.82
CA ALA A 14 3.43 -28.60 34.13
C ALA A 14 3.75 -27.41 35.04
N ARG A 15 2.86 -27.08 36.00
CA ARG A 15 3.07 -25.98 36.96
C ARG A 15 4.13 -26.29 38.03
N LEU A 16 4.40 -27.57 38.28
CA LEU A 16 5.44 -28.01 39.23
C LEU A 16 6.84 -28.00 38.60
N GLN A 17 6.93 -27.92 37.28
CA GLN A 17 8.21 -27.83 36.57
C GLN A 17 8.67 -26.36 36.55
N PRO A 18 9.89 -26.03 37.03
CA PRO A 18 10.44 -24.69 36.88
C PRO A 18 10.62 -24.34 35.40
N PRO A 19 10.51 -23.05 35.01
CA PRO A 19 10.69 -22.63 33.63
C PRO A 19 12.11 -22.95 33.17
N ASP A 20 12.22 -23.99 32.36
CA ASP A 20 13.46 -24.39 31.71
C ASP A 20 13.61 -23.59 30.40
N THR A 21 14.70 -22.87 30.27
CA THR A 21 15.07 -22.17 29.02
C THR A 21 15.65 -23.11 27.97
N GLY A 22 15.91 -24.37 28.36
CA GLY A 22 16.34 -25.45 27.48
C GLY A 22 15.26 -25.85 26.49
N VAL A 23 15.31 -25.25 25.30
CA VAL A 23 14.53 -25.72 24.17
C VAL A 23 15.17 -27.02 23.65
N PRO A 24 14.40 -28.11 23.45
CA PRO A 24 14.94 -29.35 22.93
C PRO A 24 15.69 -29.13 21.60
N TYR A 25 16.83 -29.78 21.46
CA TYR A 25 17.63 -29.73 20.24
C TYR A 25 16.76 -29.98 18.99
N ALA A 26 16.89 -29.11 17.99
CA ALA A 26 16.12 -29.11 16.74
C ALA A 26 14.61 -28.82 16.86
N PHE A 27 14.11 -28.28 17.98
CA PHE A 27 12.73 -27.79 18.09
C PHE A 27 12.36 -26.79 16.99
N GLU A 28 13.20 -25.78 16.78
CA GLU A 28 12.98 -24.78 15.72
C GLU A 28 12.91 -25.43 14.34
N GLN A 29 13.81 -26.39 14.06
CA GLN A 29 13.82 -27.12 12.79
C GLN A 29 12.54 -27.94 12.61
N ARG A 30 12.02 -28.56 13.68
CA ARG A 30 10.75 -29.32 13.65
C ARG A 30 9.55 -28.40 13.44
N ILE A 31 9.54 -27.22 14.04
CA ILE A 31 8.49 -26.21 13.82
C ILE A 31 8.55 -25.69 12.38
N LEU A 32 9.72 -25.24 11.92
CA LEU A 32 9.89 -24.77 10.54
C LEU A 32 9.50 -25.85 9.53
N ALA A 33 9.86 -27.11 9.77
CA ALA A 33 9.50 -28.22 8.90
C ALA A 33 7.98 -28.44 8.84
N ARG A 34 7.27 -28.33 9.98
CA ARG A 34 5.80 -28.42 10.02
C ARG A 34 5.14 -27.23 9.33
N LEU A 35 5.68 -26.03 9.53
CA LEU A 35 5.19 -24.80 8.91
C LEU A 35 5.34 -24.85 7.38
N ARG A 36 6.48 -25.35 6.89
CA ARG A 36 6.72 -25.60 5.45
C ARG A 36 5.84 -26.69 4.85
N ARG A 37 5.41 -27.67 5.66
CA ARG A 37 4.56 -28.79 5.22
C ARG A 37 3.07 -28.44 5.26
N SER A 38 2.70 -27.35 5.93
CA SER A 38 1.38 -26.76 5.74
C SER A 38 1.26 -26.41 4.26
N PRO A 39 0.15 -26.77 3.58
CA PRO A 39 -0.05 -26.34 2.20
C PRO A 39 0.16 -24.84 2.19
N VAL A 40 1.08 -24.39 1.34
CA VAL A 40 1.34 -22.99 1.07
C VAL A 40 -0.02 -22.38 0.81
N VAL A 41 -0.55 -21.68 1.82
CA VAL A 41 -1.79 -20.91 1.70
C VAL A 41 -1.49 -20.01 0.51
N ALA A 42 -2.26 -20.16 -0.57
CA ALA A 42 -2.07 -19.42 -1.81
C ALA A 42 -1.77 -17.98 -1.42
N ASP A 43 -0.58 -17.51 -1.77
CA ASP A 43 -0.04 -16.26 -1.23
C ASP A 43 -1.03 -15.15 -1.59
N PRO A 44 -1.80 -14.61 -0.62
CA PRO A 44 -2.87 -13.66 -0.90
C PRO A 44 -2.30 -12.42 -1.59
N TRP A 45 -1.02 -12.18 -1.38
CA TRP A 45 -0.24 -11.12 -1.98
C TRP A 45 -0.01 -11.29 -3.47
N PHE A 46 0.09 -12.53 -3.95
CA PHE A 46 0.20 -12.80 -5.37
C PHE A 46 -1.11 -12.50 -6.11
N GLU A 47 -2.25 -12.84 -5.51
CA GLU A 47 -3.58 -12.55 -6.08
C GLU A 47 -3.88 -11.04 -6.07
N TRP A 48 -3.52 -10.35 -5.00
CA TRP A 48 -3.62 -8.90 -4.91
C TRP A 48 -2.72 -8.18 -5.92
N ALA A 49 -1.45 -8.61 -6.04
CA ALA A 49 -0.52 -8.05 -7.03
C ALA A 49 -1.03 -8.26 -8.46
N ARG A 50 -1.55 -9.45 -8.76
CA ARG A 50 -2.16 -9.78 -10.05
C ARG A 50 -3.36 -8.87 -10.36
N SER A 51 -4.21 -8.61 -9.37
CA SER A 51 -5.37 -7.73 -9.50
C SER A 51 -4.96 -6.28 -9.76
N LEU A 52 -4.02 -5.74 -8.96
CA LEU A 52 -3.49 -4.39 -9.15
C LEU A 52 -2.88 -4.21 -10.55
N TRP A 53 -2.17 -5.23 -11.02
CA TRP A 53 -1.52 -5.17 -12.32
C TRP A 53 -2.52 -5.13 -13.48
N ARG A 54 -3.69 -5.79 -13.33
CA ARG A 54 -4.76 -5.69 -14.33
C ARG A 54 -5.37 -4.29 -14.43
N ALA A 55 -5.29 -3.49 -13.37
CA ALA A 55 -5.77 -2.10 -13.38
C ALA A 55 -4.70 -1.10 -13.86
N SER A 56 -3.42 -1.32 -13.53
CA SER A 56 -2.35 -0.42 -13.95
C SER A 56 -1.95 -0.58 -15.41
N VAL A 57 -1.99 -1.80 -15.96
CA VAL A 57 -1.68 -2.08 -17.37
C VAL A 57 -2.52 -1.24 -18.36
N PRO A 58 -3.86 -1.17 -18.27
CA PRO A 58 -4.63 -0.34 -19.18
C PRO A 58 -4.35 1.16 -19.02
N CYS A 59 -4.10 1.63 -17.79
CA CYS A 59 -3.76 3.04 -17.54
C CYS A 59 -2.42 3.42 -18.20
N ILE A 60 -1.38 2.58 -18.00
CA ILE A 60 -0.07 2.79 -18.63
C ILE A 60 -0.19 2.65 -20.15
N ALA A 61 -0.98 1.70 -20.65
CA ALA A 61 -1.19 1.53 -22.09
C ALA A 61 -1.81 2.78 -22.74
N VAL A 62 -2.83 3.37 -22.10
CA VAL A 62 -3.45 4.61 -22.60
C VAL A 62 -2.46 5.78 -22.56
N LEU A 63 -1.67 5.91 -21.49
CA LEU A 63 -0.64 6.95 -21.39
C LEU A 63 0.42 6.83 -22.48
N VAL A 64 0.93 5.61 -22.72
CA VAL A 64 1.93 5.35 -23.77
C VAL A 64 1.34 5.59 -25.15
N LEU A 65 0.08 5.20 -25.37
CA LEU A 65 -0.60 5.42 -26.63
C LEU A 65 -0.79 6.91 -26.90
N MET A 66 -1.21 7.69 -25.90
CA MET A 66 -1.33 9.15 -26.00
C MET A 66 0.01 9.85 -26.17
N ALA A 67 1.04 9.43 -25.44
CA ALA A 67 2.39 9.98 -25.57
C ALA A 67 2.97 9.71 -26.96
N GLY A 68 2.85 8.46 -27.44
CA GLY A 68 3.28 8.07 -28.79
C GLY A 68 2.49 8.80 -29.88
N TRP A 69 1.19 9.00 -29.68
CA TRP A 69 0.35 9.76 -30.60
C TRP A 69 0.74 11.24 -30.64
N SER A 70 1.01 11.87 -29.50
CA SER A 70 1.47 13.25 -29.40
C SER A 70 2.81 13.49 -30.09
N TRP A 71 3.74 12.55 -29.94
CA TRP A 71 5.02 12.57 -30.66
C TRP A 71 4.84 12.38 -32.17
N HIS A 72 3.95 11.48 -32.59
CA HIS A 72 3.72 11.22 -34.01
C HIS A 72 2.97 12.37 -34.71
N SER A 73 2.06 13.04 -34.01
CA SER A 73 1.28 14.16 -34.54
C SER A 73 2.01 15.51 -34.46
N GLY A 74 3.27 15.53 -34.02
CA GLY A 74 4.08 16.76 -33.94
C GLY A 74 3.55 17.81 -32.96
N GLY A 75 2.69 17.45 -32.00
CA GLY A 75 2.06 18.41 -31.07
C GLY A 75 0.54 18.44 -31.13
N LEU A 76 -0.14 17.34 -30.80
CA LEU A 76 -1.55 17.42 -30.38
C LEU A 76 -1.71 18.00 -28.96
N GLY A 77 -0.60 18.23 -28.25
CA GLY A 77 -0.56 18.95 -26.99
C GLY A 77 -0.86 20.45 -27.08
N SER A 78 -1.00 21.04 -28.27
CA SER A 78 -1.45 22.44 -28.40
C SER A 78 -2.97 22.60 -28.53
N SER A 79 -3.72 21.51 -28.84
CA SER A 79 -5.17 21.60 -29.08
C SER A 79 -6.03 20.98 -27.99
N LEU A 80 -5.46 20.19 -27.07
CA LEU A 80 -6.12 19.78 -25.82
C LEU A 80 -5.96 20.83 -24.69
N SER A 81 -5.21 21.90 -24.94
CA SER A 81 -4.97 23.02 -24.01
C SER A 81 -6.09 24.07 -23.92
N HIS A 82 -7.31 23.74 -24.35
CA HIS A 82 -8.48 24.62 -24.12
C HIS A 82 -9.41 24.12 -23.01
N GLU A 83 -8.88 23.30 -22.09
CA GLU A 83 -9.43 23.25 -20.73
C GLU A 83 -8.75 24.38 -19.93
N PRO A 84 -9.50 25.17 -19.14
CA PRO A 84 -8.96 26.19 -18.24
C PRO A 84 -8.30 25.50 -17.04
N GLY A 85 -7.29 24.67 -17.31
CA GLY A 85 -6.48 24.00 -16.31
C GLY A 85 -5.44 24.99 -15.81
N PHE A 86 -5.72 25.58 -14.66
CA PHE A 86 -4.82 26.39 -13.85
C PHE A 86 -3.35 25.95 -14.00
N SER A 87 -2.58 26.76 -14.72
CA SER A 87 -1.14 26.52 -14.94
C SER A 87 -0.37 26.85 -13.67
N ALA A 88 0.85 26.31 -13.54
CA ALA A 88 1.77 26.74 -12.49
C ALA A 88 2.02 28.26 -12.53
N GLU A 89 1.98 28.84 -13.74
CA GLU A 89 2.12 30.28 -13.97
C GLU A 89 0.91 31.06 -13.43
N ASP A 90 -0.30 30.51 -13.56
CA ASP A 90 -1.52 31.13 -13.02
C ASP A 90 -1.53 31.07 -11.47
N LEU A 91 -0.92 30.04 -10.88
CA LEU A 91 -0.74 29.94 -9.43
C LEU A 91 0.26 30.98 -8.93
N GLU A 92 1.40 31.12 -9.60
CA GLU A 92 2.38 32.14 -9.22
C GLU A 92 1.79 33.55 -9.35
N LEU A 93 1.02 33.81 -10.41
CA LEU A 93 0.32 35.08 -10.58
C LEU A 93 -0.74 35.32 -9.50
N ALA A 94 -1.56 34.32 -9.16
CA ALA A 94 -2.58 34.43 -8.12
C ALA A 94 -1.97 34.62 -6.71
N VAL A 95 -0.83 33.98 -6.44
CA VAL A 95 -0.09 34.17 -5.18
C VAL A 95 0.52 35.56 -5.11
N LEU A 96 1.09 36.06 -6.21
CA LEU A 96 1.63 37.42 -6.28
C LEU A 96 0.52 38.46 -6.12
N ASP A 97 -0.63 38.28 -6.77
CA ASP A 97 -1.80 39.18 -6.66
C ASP A 97 -2.37 39.18 -5.23
N ALA A 98 -2.46 38.01 -4.60
CA ALA A 98 -2.87 37.90 -3.19
C ALA A 98 -1.86 38.53 -2.22
N VAL A 99 -0.56 38.53 -2.55
CA VAL A 99 0.50 39.17 -1.76
C VAL A 99 0.57 40.69 -1.98
N ASP A 100 0.27 41.14 -3.19
CA ASP A 100 0.31 42.56 -3.58
C ASP A 100 -1.01 43.27 -3.26
N THR A 101 -2.03 42.52 -2.83
CA THR A 101 -3.26 43.09 -2.27
C THR A 101 -2.89 43.82 -0.97
N PRO A 102 -2.92 45.17 -0.94
CA PRO A 102 -2.63 45.88 0.29
C PRO A 102 -3.77 45.59 1.27
N GLU A 103 -3.46 44.92 2.39
CA GLU A 103 -4.34 44.76 3.56
C GLU A 103 -4.59 46.12 4.25
N GLY A 104 -5.25 47.03 3.54
CA GLY A 104 -5.39 48.41 3.98
C GLY A 104 -6.34 49.21 3.09
N ALA A 105 -7.58 48.75 3.00
CA ALA A 105 -8.74 49.61 2.70
C ALA A 105 -9.99 48.98 3.33
N GLU A 106 -10.00 48.89 4.66
CA GLU A 106 -11.26 49.05 5.38
C GLU A 106 -11.74 50.51 5.21
N GLU A 107 -13.02 50.73 5.46
CA GLU A 107 -13.65 52.02 5.80
C GLU A 107 -13.94 52.98 4.63
N ASP A 108 -15.17 52.91 4.09
CA ASP A 108 -16.20 53.91 4.42
C ASP A 108 -17.54 53.59 3.74
N LEU A 109 -18.57 53.50 4.60
CA LEU A 109 -20.00 53.83 4.44
C LEU A 109 -20.64 53.82 3.03
#